data_AF-A0A1H4W3X6-F1
#
_entry.id   AF-A0A1H4W3X6-F1
#
_cell.length_a   1.000
_cell.length_b   1.000
_cell.length_c   1.000
_cell.angle_alpha   90.00
_cell.angle_beta   90.00
_cell.angle_gamma   90.00
#
_symmetry.space_group_name_H-M   'P 1'
#
loop_
_entity.id
_entity.type
_entity.pdbx_description
1 polymer ?
#
loop_
_entity_poly.entity_id
_entity_poly.type
_entity_poly.pdbx_seq_one_letter_code
_entity_poly.pdbx_strand_id
1 'polypeptide(L)'
;MTAPLPLPESFALTFRGYDREQVDERIDELLAEIRLLTADRDAAVAEAETLARQLERARADHAELSARTDRLCRTPADPAAVGDRVRHLLELAHAEADGIVTTARERAAAIAREAAEAAEQRTADARALAYRIVDDARRRADRLAAIERRTAERLRRIDAFLADAESVLGEQPPLRAVA
;
A
#
# COMPACT_ATOMS: atom_id res chain seq x y z
N MET A 1 -14.24 -0.44 5.50
CA MET A 1 -15.09 -0.29 6.70
C MET A 1 -14.67 0.98 7.41
N THR A 2 -15.27 2.10 7.05
CA THR A 2 -15.04 3.38 7.72
C THR A 2 -15.74 3.29 9.07
N ALA A 3 -14.98 3.37 10.17
CA ALA A 3 -15.56 3.33 11.51
C ALA A 3 -16.53 4.51 11.67
N PRO A 4 -17.71 4.31 12.31
CA PRO A 4 -18.61 5.41 12.61
C PRO A 4 -17.88 6.40 13.51
N LEU A 5 -17.85 7.67 13.12
CA LEU A 5 -17.26 8.73 13.92
C LEU A 5 -18.07 8.87 15.22
N PRO A 6 -17.43 9.05 16.39
CA PRO A 6 -18.16 9.19 17.64
C PRO A 6 -19.06 10.43 17.59
N LEU A 7 -20.33 10.25 17.93
CA LEU A 7 -21.31 11.33 18.02
C LEU A 7 -20.93 12.24 19.22
N PRO A 8 -20.97 13.58 19.08
CA PRO A 8 -20.80 14.49 20.20
C PRO A 8 -21.97 14.32 21.17
N GLU A 9 -21.64 14.29 22.46
CA GLU A 9 -22.61 13.98 23.53
C GLU A 9 -23.64 15.10 23.78
N SER A 10 -23.44 16.31 23.22
CA SER A 10 -24.40 17.43 23.29
C SER A 10 -24.12 18.56 22.28
N PHE A 11 -25.13 19.40 22.02
CA PHE A 11 -25.02 20.64 21.24
C PHE A 11 -24.61 21.83 22.12
N ALA A 12 -23.91 22.80 21.55
CA ALA A 12 -23.56 24.07 22.18
C ALA A 12 -24.82 24.87 22.53
N LEU A 13 -24.79 25.55 23.67
CA LEU A 13 -25.89 26.40 24.14
C LEU A 13 -25.62 27.87 23.82
N THR A 14 -26.61 28.55 23.24
CA THR A 14 -26.64 29.99 22.97
C THR A 14 -27.73 30.67 23.81
N PHE A 15 -27.83 32.00 23.76
CA PHE A 15 -28.88 32.72 24.49
C PHE A 15 -30.25 32.29 23.96
N ARG A 16 -30.98 31.51 24.79
CA ARG A 16 -32.28 30.86 24.50
C ARG A 16 -32.24 29.53 23.73
N GLY A 17 -31.25 28.66 23.97
CA GLY A 17 -31.35 27.24 23.57
C GLY A 17 -30.09 26.68 22.94
N TYR A 18 -30.22 25.66 22.10
CA TYR A 18 -29.11 25.11 21.34
C TYR A 18 -28.75 26.00 20.15
N ASP A 19 -27.48 25.90 19.72
CA ASP A 19 -27.03 26.50 18.47
C ASP A 19 -27.76 25.85 17.28
N ARG A 20 -28.56 26.65 16.58
CA ARG A 20 -29.35 26.18 15.42
C ARG A 20 -28.46 25.70 14.28
N GLU A 21 -27.35 26.38 14.00
CA GLU A 21 -26.48 26.04 12.88
C GLU A 21 -25.86 24.66 13.12
N GLN A 22 -25.36 24.44 14.34
CA GLN A 22 -24.82 23.15 14.74
C GLN A 22 -25.86 22.00 14.70
N VAL A 23 -27.12 22.29 15.09
CA VAL A 23 -28.20 21.28 15.03
C VAL A 23 -28.57 20.95 13.59
N ASP A 24 -28.70 21.96 12.73
CA ASP A 24 -29.05 21.79 11.32
C ASP A 24 -27.93 21.01 10.60
N GLU A 25 -26.65 21.35 10.82
CA GLU A 25 -25.48 20.61 10.31
C GLU A 25 -25.49 19.14 10.75
N ARG A 26 -25.76 18.88 12.04
CA ARG A 26 -25.84 17.52 12.57
C ARG A 26 -26.99 16.73 11.97
N ILE A 27 -28.15 17.34 11.75
CA ILE A 27 -29.27 16.67 11.10
C ILE A 27 -28.89 16.30 9.67
N ASP A 28 -28.23 17.18 8.94
CA ASP A 28 -27.75 16.92 7.59
C ASP A 28 -26.71 15.80 7.54
N GLU A 29 -25.75 15.78 8.47
CA GLU A 29 -24.79 14.68 8.66
C GLU A 29 -25.52 13.34 8.90
N LEU A 30 -26.46 13.30 9.85
CA LEU A 30 -27.21 12.08 10.17
C LEU A 30 -28.07 11.60 8.99
N LEU A 31 -28.70 12.53 8.26
CA LEU A 31 -29.45 12.19 7.05
C LEU A 31 -28.55 11.65 5.94
N ALA A 32 -27.32 12.15 5.82
CA ALA A 32 -26.32 11.59 4.90
C ALA A 32 -25.89 10.19 5.33
N GLU A 33 -25.61 9.97 6.61
CA GLU A 33 -25.27 8.65 7.17
C GLU A 33 -26.40 7.63 6.98
N ILE A 34 -27.65 8.00 7.27
CA ILE A 34 -28.81 7.13 7.08
C ILE A 34 -28.97 6.74 5.60
N ARG A 35 -28.76 7.69 4.67
CA ARG A 35 -28.81 7.40 3.23
C ARG A 35 -27.72 6.41 2.82
N LEU A 36 -26.50 6.59 3.32
CA LEU A 36 -25.39 5.67 3.08
C LEU A 36 -25.69 4.27 3.64
N LEU A 37 -26.11 4.17 4.89
CA LEU A 37 -26.46 2.90 5.54
C LEU A 37 -27.63 2.19 4.84
N THR A 38 -28.59 2.96 4.33
CA THR A 38 -29.71 2.42 3.56
C THR A 38 -29.21 1.83 2.24
N ALA A 39 -28.33 2.55 1.52
CA ALA A 39 -27.73 2.04 0.29
C ALA A 39 -26.89 0.78 0.52
N ASP A 40 -26.08 0.75 1.58
CA ASP A 40 -25.27 -0.42 1.96
C ASP A 40 -26.15 -1.62 2.32
N ARG A 41 -27.23 -1.40 3.08
CA ARG A 41 -28.21 -2.44 3.42
C ARG A 41 -28.86 -3.00 2.15
N ASP A 42 -29.31 -2.13 1.26
CA ASP A 42 -30.00 -2.55 0.04
C ASP A 42 -29.06 -3.33 -0.90
N ALA A 43 -27.78 -2.94 -0.97
CA ALA A 43 -26.74 -3.69 -1.67
C ALA A 43 -26.52 -5.08 -1.04
N ALA A 44 -26.42 -5.15 0.29
CA ALA A 44 -26.24 -6.42 1.01
C ALA A 44 -27.44 -7.36 0.84
N VAL A 45 -28.67 -6.82 0.83
CA VAL A 45 -29.89 -7.60 0.56
C VAL A 45 -29.88 -8.16 -0.86
N ALA A 46 -29.53 -7.35 -1.87
CA ALA A 46 -29.43 -7.81 -3.26
C ALA A 46 -28.37 -8.90 -3.45
N GLU A 47 -27.24 -8.80 -2.76
CA GLU A 47 -26.20 -9.83 -2.74
C GLU A 47 -26.71 -11.12 -2.08
N ALA A 48 -27.36 -11.02 -0.91
CA ALA A 48 -27.92 -12.17 -0.20
C ALA A 48 -28.97 -12.92 -1.05
N GLU A 49 -29.85 -12.19 -1.76
CA GLU A 49 -30.80 -12.79 -2.68
C GLU A 49 -30.13 -13.49 -3.87
N THR A 50 -29.04 -12.90 -4.38
CA THR A 50 -28.25 -13.50 -5.47
C THR A 50 -27.59 -14.80 -5.01
N LEU A 51 -26.99 -14.80 -3.83
CA LEU A 51 -26.40 -15.99 -3.22
C LEU A 51 -27.46 -17.06 -2.93
N ALA A 52 -28.65 -16.68 -2.46
CA ALA A 52 -29.76 -17.62 -2.25
C ALA A 52 -30.18 -18.30 -3.56
N ARG A 53 -30.31 -17.54 -4.66
CA ARG A 53 -30.61 -18.11 -5.99
C ARG A 53 -29.52 -19.07 -6.48
N GLN A 54 -28.25 -18.73 -6.26
CA GLN A 54 -27.12 -19.59 -6.61
C GLN A 54 -27.12 -20.89 -5.79
N LEU A 55 -27.43 -20.80 -4.49
CA LEU A 55 -27.52 -21.96 -3.61
C LEU A 55 -28.64 -22.91 -4.04
N GLU A 56 -29.83 -22.40 -4.36
CA GLU A 56 -30.94 -23.23 -4.84
C GLU A 56 -30.61 -23.89 -6.18
N ARG A 57 -29.93 -23.19 -7.09
CA ARG A 57 -29.44 -23.77 -8.34
C ARG A 57 -28.44 -24.91 -8.08
N ALA A 58 -27.45 -24.68 -7.22
CA ALA A 58 -26.47 -25.70 -6.87
C ALA A 58 -27.10 -26.93 -6.19
N ARG A 59 -28.13 -26.72 -5.35
CA ARG A 59 -28.91 -27.81 -4.74
C ARG A 59 -29.68 -28.63 -5.78
N ALA A 60 -30.29 -27.97 -6.76
CA ALA A 60 -30.99 -28.64 -7.85
C ALA A 60 -30.02 -29.46 -8.72
N ASP A 61 -28.88 -28.88 -9.10
CA ASP A 61 -27.85 -29.55 -9.89
C ASP A 61 -27.29 -30.77 -9.14
N HIS A 62 -27.03 -30.64 -7.83
CA HIS A 62 -26.58 -31.77 -7.00
C HIS A 62 -27.62 -32.89 -6.93
N ALA A 63 -28.90 -32.56 -6.77
CA ALA A 63 -29.98 -33.55 -6.75
C ALA A 63 -30.08 -34.29 -8.10
N GLU A 64 -29.95 -33.58 -9.22
CA GLU A 64 -29.94 -34.18 -10.56
C GLU A 64 -28.75 -35.13 -10.75
N LEU A 65 -27.54 -34.69 -10.39
CA LEU A 65 -26.32 -35.49 -10.46
C LEU A 65 -26.39 -36.73 -9.57
N SER A 66 -26.93 -36.59 -8.37
CA SER A 66 -27.14 -37.71 -7.44
C SER A 66 -28.12 -38.72 -8.03
N ALA A 67 -29.26 -38.27 -8.57
CA ALA A 67 -30.24 -39.14 -9.22
C ALA A 67 -29.68 -39.81 -10.48
N ARG A 68 -28.83 -39.11 -11.25
CA ARG A 68 -28.12 -39.70 -12.40
C ARG A 68 -27.14 -40.77 -11.94
N THR A 69 -26.35 -40.51 -10.90
CA THR A 69 -25.40 -41.46 -10.33
C THR A 69 -26.11 -42.70 -9.79
N ASP A 70 -27.19 -42.52 -9.03
CA ASP A 70 -28.01 -43.63 -8.52
C ASP A 70 -28.55 -44.52 -9.65
N ARG A 71 -29.05 -43.92 -10.74
CA ARG A 71 -29.52 -44.66 -11.92
C ARG A 71 -28.38 -45.44 -12.59
N LEU A 72 -27.21 -44.83 -12.71
CA LEU A 72 -26.02 -45.49 -13.26
C LEU A 72 -25.56 -46.65 -12.38
N CYS A 73 -25.59 -46.51 -11.06
CA CYS A 73 -25.21 -47.55 -10.10
C CYS A 73 -26.23 -48.70 -10.02
N ARG A 74 -27.54 -48.41 -10.16
CA ARG A 74 -28.60 -49.43 -10.13
C ARG A 74 -28.77 -50.19 -11.43
N THR A 75 -28.29 -49.66 -12.55
CA THR A 75 -28.26 -50.39 -13.82
C THR A 75 -27.03 -51.31 -13.78
N PRO A 76 -27.19 -52.64 -13.68
CA PRO A 76 -26.04 -53.54 -13.73
C PRO A 76 -25.33 -53.28 -15.06
N ALA A 77 -24.04 -52.93 -15.01
CA ALA A 77 -23.26 -52.76 -16.22
C ALA A 77 -23.31 -54.09 -17.00
N ASP A 78 -23.64 -54.02 -18.29
CA ASP A 78 -23.41 -55.13 -19.21
C ASP A 78 -21.93 -55.55 -19.07
N PRO A 79 -21.65 -56.82 -18.70
CA PRO A 79 -20.28 -57.30 -18.51
C PRO A 79 -19.35 -57.03 -19.69
N ALA A 80 -19.92 -56.93 -20.91
CA ALA A 80 -19.17 -56.61 -22.12
C ALA A 80 -18.71 -55.13 -22.20
N ALA A 81 -19.42 -54.19 -21.55
CA ALA A 81 -19.17 -52.75 -21.64
C ALA A 81 -18.21 -52.21 -20.56
N VAL A 82 -17.76 -53.06 -19.62
CA VAL A 82 -16.88 -52.65 -18.50
C VAL A 82 -15.51 -52.21 -19.01
N GLY A 83 -14.95 -52.89 -20.02
CA GLY A 83 -13.63 -52.58 -20.57
C GLY A 83 -13.56 -51.20 -21.23
N ASP A 84 -14.56 -50.86 -22.03
CA ASP A 84 -14.62 -49.55 -22.71
C ASP A 84 -14.85 -48.41 -21.72
N ARG A 85 -15.61 -48.68 -20.65
CA ARG A 85 -15.85 -47.70 -19.59
C ARG A 85 -14.58 -47.44 -18.76
N VAL A 86 -13.81 -48.47 -18.43
CA VAL A 86 -12.50 -48.32 -17.75
C VAL A 86 -11.52 -47.55 -18.64
N ARG A 87 -11.52 -47.81 -19.95
CA ARG A 87 -10.69 -47.09 -20.92
C ARG A 87 -11.05 -45.60 -20.96
N HIS A 88 -12.34 -45.29 -21.05
CA HIS A 88 -12.81 -43.90 -21.01
C HIS A 88 -12.50 -43.21 -19.68
N LEU A 89 -12.61 -43.93 -18.55
CA LEU A 89 -12.25 -43.39 -17.24
C LEU A 89 -10.75 -43.11 -17.14
N LEU A 90 -9.91 -43.98 -17.71
CA LEU A 90 -8.46 -43.77 -17.80
C LEU A 90 -8.13 -42.58 -18.70
N GLU A 91 -8.80 -42.41 -19.84
CA GLU A 91 -8.63 -41.24 -20.71
C GLU A 91 -8.99 -39.94 -19.97
N LEU A 92 -10.12 -39.91 -19.26
CA LEU A 92 -10.52 -38.79 -18.42
C LEU A 92 -9.51 -38.52 -17.30
N ALA A 93 -9.01 -39.56 -16.64
CA ALA A 93 -8.01 -39.42 -15.58
C ALA A 93 -6.66 -38.88 -16.12
N HIS A 94 -6.25 -39.30 -17.32
CA HIS A 94 -5.06 -38.75 -17.97
C HIS A 94 -5.26 -37.29 -18.36
N ALA A 95 -6.41 -36.95 -18.95
CA ALA A 95 -6.75 -35.57 -19.29
C ALA A 95 -6.77 -34.66 -18.04
N GLU A 96 -7.32 -35.15 -16.93
CA GLU A 96 -7.33 -34.42 -15.65
C GLU A 96 -5.91 -34.26 -15.09
N ALA A 97 -5.09 -35.31 -15.14
CA ALA A 97 -3.69 -35.24 -14.71
C ALA A 97 -2.88 -34.22 -15.54
N ASP A 98 -3.06 -34.21 -16.86
CA ASP A 98 -2.44 -33.23 -17.75
C ASP A 98 -2.93 -31.82 -17.46
N GLY A 99 -4.22 -31.65 -17.15
CA GLY A 99 -4.81 -30.39 -16.69
C GLY A 99 -4.14 -29.88 -15.42
N ILE A 100 -4.05 -30.73 -14.39
CA ILE A 100 -3.40 -30.41 -13.11
C ILE A 100 -1.95 -29.99 -13.33
N VAL A 101 -1.19 -30.74 -14.14
CA VAL A 101 0.22 -30.44 -14.42
C VAL A 101 0.36 -29.11 -15.18
N THR A 102 -0.52 -28.85 -16.14
CA THR A 102 -0.51 -27.59 -16.91
C THR A 102 -0.81 -26.40 -16.02
N THR A 103 -1.86 -26.46 -15.21
CA THR A 103 -2.21 -25.41 -14.25
C THR A 103 -1.11 -25.20 -13.21
N ALA A 104 -0.47 -26.28 -12.73
CA ALA A 104 0.65 -26.18 -11.79
C ALA A 104 1.84 -25.46 -12.42
N ARG A 105 2.18 -25.77 -13.68
CA ARG A 105 3.25 -25.09 -14.43
C ARG A 105 2.94 -23.61 -14.66
N GLU A 106 1.72 -23.27 -15.04
CA GLU A 106 1.29 -21.87 -15.23
C GLU A 106 1.40 -21.07 -13.93
N ARG A 107 0.92 -21.63 -12.82
CA ARG A 107 1.03 -20.99 -11.50
C ARG A 107 2.49 -20.82 -11.07
N ALA A 108 3.31 -21.84 -11.26
CA ALA A 108 4.74 -21.75 -10.95
C ALA A 108 5.44 -20.67 -11.78
N ALA A 109 5.11 -20.58 -13.07
CA ALA A 109 5.64 -19.55 -13.96
C ALA A 109 5.18 -18.13 -13.54
N ALA A 110 3.92 -17.97 -13.14
CA ALA A 110 3.40 -16.71 -12.63
C ALA A 110 4.13 -16.26 -11.35
N ILE A 111 4.28 -17.16 -10.37
CA ILE A 111 5.01 -16.90 -9.12
C ILE A 111 6.47 -16.52 -9.41
N ALA A 112 7.13 -17.23 -10.33
CA ALA A 112 8.51 -16.93 -10.70
C ALA A 112 8.66 -15.54 -11.35
N ARG A 113 7.71 -15.14 -12.20
CA ARG A 113 7.68 -13.79 -12.80
C ARG A 113 7.47 -12.71 -11.76
N GLU A 114 6.47 -12.86 -10.89
CA GLU A 114 6.18 -11.90 -9.83
C GLU A 114 7.38 -11.76 -8.87
N ALA A 115 8.03 -12.88 -8.51
CA ALA A 115 9.23 -12.86 -7.69
C ALA A 115 10.39 -12.13 -8.36
N ALA A 116 10.57 -12.32 -9.67
CA ALA A 116 11.61 -11.64 -10.45
C ALA A 116 11.36 -10.13 -10.52
N GLU A 117 10.13 -9.71 -10.84
CA GLU A 117 9.73 -8.30 -10.88
C GLU A 117 9.90 -7.63 -9.51
N ALA A 118 9.48 -8.30 -8.44
CA ALA A 118 9.65 -7.78 -7.08
C ALA A 118 11.12 -7.71 -6.66
N ALA A 119 11.97 -8.64 -7.12
CA ALA A 119 13.40 -8.57 -6.88
C ALA A 119 14.04 -7.40 -7.62
N GLU A 120 13.70 -7.21 -8.90
CA GLU A 120 14.17 -6.09 -9.70
C GLU A 120 13.79 -4.75 -9.08
N GLN A 121 12.52 -4.58 -8.69
CA GLN A 121 12.04 -3.37 -8.05
C GLN A 121 12.81 -3.06 -6.76
N ARG A 122 12.99 -4.06 -5.88
CA ARG A 122 13.77 -3.89 -4.65
C ARG A 122 15.21 -3.48 -4.93
N THR A 123 15.84 -4.04 -5.96
CA THR A 123 17.21 -3.64 -6.33
C THR A 123 17.27 -2.23 -6.88
N ALA A 124 16.27 -1.81 -7.68
CA ALA A 124 16.17 -0.45 -8.19
C ALA A 124 15.98 0.56 -7.05
N ASP A 125 15.08 0.27 -6.11
CA ASP A 125 14.82 1.11 -4.95
C ASP A 125 16.04 1.23 -4.04
N ALA A 126 16.73 0.11 -3.78
CA ALA A 126 17.97 0.09 -2.99
C ALA A 126 19.07 0.93 -3.66
N ARG A 127 19.22 0.82 -4.99
CA ARG A 127 20.17 1.65 -5.76
C ARG A 127 19.80 3.13 -5.67
N ALA A 128 18.54 3.48 -5.86
CA ALA A 128 18.06 4.86 -5.77
C ALA A 128 18.29 5.45 -4.38
N LEU A 129 18.09 4.66 -3.32
CA LEU A 129 18.41 5.07 -1.95
C LEU A 129 19.92 5.27 -1.75
N ALA A 130 20.74 4.33 -2.23
CA ALA A 130 22.19 4.44 -2.13
C ALA A 130 22.71 5.71 -2.83
N TYR A 131 22.20 6.01 -4.04
CA TYR A 131 22.54 7.25 -4.74
C TYR A 131 22.17 8.50 -3.94
N ARG A 132 20.96 8.54 -3.36
CA ARG A 132 20.54 9.66 -2.52
C ARG A 132 21.44 9.87 -1.31
N ILE A 133 21.82 8.78 -0.62
CA ILE A 133 22.72 8.85 0.54
C ILE A 133 24.09 9.39 0.14
N VAL A 134 24.67 8.89 -0.96
CA VAL A 134 25.98 9.34 -1.45
C VAL A 134 25.93 10.82 -1.85
N ASP A 135 24.87 11.22 -2.54
CA ASP A 135 24.67 12.60 -2.99
C ASP A 135 24.48 13.58 -1.82
N ASP A 136 23.71 13.19 -0.81
CA ASP A 136 23.57 13.96 0.42
C ASP A 136 24.87 14.05 1.22
N ALA A 137 25.65 12.97 1.28
CA ALA A 137 26.96 12.97 1.92
C ALA A 137 27.93 13.92 1.20
N ARG A 138 27.95 13.91 -0.14
CA ARG A 138 28.73 14.85 -0.96
C ARG A 138 28.32 16.30 -0.70
N ARG A 139 27.03 16.62 -0.74
CA ARG A 139 26.52 17.96 -0.40
C ARG A 139 26.89 18.42 1.01
N ARG A 140 26.97 17.51 1.98
CA ARG A 140 27.42 17.84 3.34
C ARG A 140 28.92 18.11 3.37
N ALA A 141 29.73 17.28 2.71
CA ALA A 141 31.17 17.49 2.60
C ALA A 141 31.49 18.84 1.92
N ASP A 142 30.82 19.16 0.82
CA ASP A 142 31.01 20.44 0.12
C ASP A 142 30.66 21.65 1.00
N ARG A 143 29.58 21.54 1.78
CA ARG A 143 29.19 22.58 2.75
C ARG A 143 30.24 22.78 3.84
N LEU A 144 30.77 21.70 4.40
CA LEU A 144 31.83 21.76 5.41
C LEU A 144 33.10 22.38 4.83
N ALA A 145 33.53 21.95 3.65
CA ALA A 145 34.69 22.52 2.96
C ALA A 145 34.51 24.03 2.66
N ALA A 146 33.29 24.46 2.30
CA ALA A 146 33.00 25.88 2.10
C ALA A 146 33.07 26.68 3.41
N ILE A 147 32.62 26.12 4.53
CA ILE A 147 32.74 26.74 5.86
C ILE A 147 34.21 26.87 6.25
N GLU A 148 34.99 25.79 6.10
CA GLU A 148 36.44 25.80 6.40
C GLU A 148 37.18 26.87 5.60
N ARG A 149 36.92 26.97 4.29
CA ARG A 149 37.51 28.01 3.43
C ARG A 149 37.18 29.42 3.92
N ARG A 150 35.91 29.69 4.24
CA ARG A 150 35.47 31.01 4.75
C ARG A 150 36.13 31.34 6.09
N THR A 151 36.24 30.37 6.98
CA THR A 151 36.91 30.54 8.28
C THR A 151 38.40 30.84 8.09
N ALA A 152 39.09 30.07 7.24
CA ALA A 152 40.50 30.31 6.94
C ALA A 152 40.73 31.69 6.31
N GLU A 153 39.88 32.11 5.38
CA GLU A 153 39.97 33.44 4.75
C GLU A 153 39.71 34.56 5.77
N ARG A 154 38.75 34.37 6.68
CA ARG A 154 38.47 35.33 7.76
C ARG A 154 39.65 35.46 8.72
N LEU A 155 40.29 34.34 9.10
CA LEU A 155 41.49 34.37 9.95
C LEU A 155 42.63 35.12 9.25
N ARG A 156 42.92 34.82 7.98
CA ARG A 156 43.94 35.56 7.21
C ARG A 156 43.68 37.06 7.15
N ARG A 157 42.41 37.47 7.02
CA ARG A 157 42.03 38.90 7.04
C ARG A 157 42.29 39.54 8.39
N ILE A 158 42.00 38.84 9.49
CA ILE A 158 42.31 39.31 10.85
C ILE A 158 43.82 39.45 11.02
N ASP A 159 44.60 38.44 10.65
CA ASP A 159 46.06 38.48 10.76
C ASP A 159 46.66 39.63 9.95
N ALA A 160 46.19 39.86 8.72
CA ALA A 160 46.62 40.99 7.90
C ALA A 160 46.27 42.34 8.52
N PHE A 161 45.08 42.48 9.11
CA PHE A 161 44.67 43.70 9.80
C PHE A 161 45.52 43.97 11.05
N LEU A 162 45.84 42.93 11.82
CA LEU A 162 46.72 43.05 12.99
C LEU A 162 48.13 43.47 12.58
N ALA A 163 48.69 42.88 11.52
CA ALA A 163 50.01 43.27 10.99
C ALA A 163 50.05 44.72 10.49
N ASP A 164 48.97 45.17 9.83
CA ASP A 164 48.82 46.56 9.38
C ASP A 164 48.80 47.52 10.58
N ALA A 165 48.00 47.21 11.61
CA ALA A 165 47.94 47.99 12.86
C ALA A 165 49.29 48.04 13.59
N GLU A 166 50.05 46.93 13.62
CA GLU A 166 51.41 46.90 14.19
C GLU A 166 52.38 47.81 13.44
N SER A 167 52.32 47.85 12.10
CA SER A 167 53.18 48.73 11.30
C SER A 167 52.90 50.22 11.58
N VAL A 168 51.62 50.61 11.67
CA VAL A 168 51.20 51.99 11.97
C VAL A 168 51.66 52.43 13.36
N LEU A 169 51.63 51.53 14.35
CA LEU A 169 52.13 51.83 15.70
C LEU A 169 53.67 51.90 15.74
N GLY A 170 54.36 51.11 14.93
CA GLY A 170 55.83 51.16 14.81
C GLY A 170 56.37 52.40 14.09
N GLU A 171 55.56 53.02 13.22
CA GLU A 171 55.91 54.26 12.50
C GLU A 171 55.64 55.55 13.31
N GLN A 172 55.03 55.48 14.50
CA GLN A 172 54.89 56.66 15.35
C GLN A 172 56.26 57.05 15.96
N PRO A 173 56.81 58.24 15.67
CA PRO A 173 58.05 58.69 16.30
C PRO A 173 57.81 58.87 17.80
N PRO A 174 58.81 58.61 18.67
CA PRO A 174 58.64 58.79 20.10
C PRO A 174 58.20 60.23 20.36
N LEU A 175 57.06 60.39 21.03
CA LEU A 175 56.58 61.69 21.50
C LEU A 175 57.73 62.35 22.24
N ARG A 176 58.29 63.41 21.65
CA ARG A 176 59.33 64.23 22.29
C ARG A 176 58.76 64.71 23.61
N ALA A 177 59.30 64.18 24.71
CA ALA A 177 59.07 64.72 26.04
C ALA A 177 59.58 66.17 26.03
N VAL A 178 58.67 67.12 26.09
CA VAL A 178 58.99 68.53 26.33
C VAL A 178 59.25 68.65 27.83
N ALA A 179 60.50 69.00 28.16
CA ALA A 179 60.95 69.36 29.49
C ALA A 179 60.42 70.74 29.92
#